data_AF-A0A8G2FLQ3-F1
#
_entry.id   AF-A0A8G2FLQ3-F1
#
_cell.length_a   1.000
_cell.length_b   1.000
_cell.length_c   1.000
_cell.angle_alpha   90.00
_cell.angle_beta   90.00
_cell.angle_gamma   90.00
#
_symmetry.space_group_name_H-M   'P 1'
#
loop_
_entity.id
_entity.type
_entity.pdbx_description
1 polymer ?
#
loop_
_entity_poly.entity_id
_entity_poly.type
_entity_poly.pdbx_seq_one_letter_code
_entity_poly.pdbx_strand_id
1 'polypeptide(L)'
;MNTNISVSTSLAAEIAGIGYEGFRTWLKRGLLKATGILPGFYAPDAPAEIADAKRWRWAAFGYADLCSFRLAKNLLDAGLPWDTVNPIVSDYTLWQSHQADDSDGRHLVIHAGGTEWGIYTTKSLIDQLDSETRKRDWAILIDLRDLRKDVVLRCRAASLKAVATDLVQTSHIFARSGANLLPPQEVGERKHAIEQLAGEIDVLATEAAQGGGSYAKFEVILRHLHALGKFTEGPAVSAVAASFALRV
;
A
#
# COMPACT_ATOMS: atom_id res chain seq x y z
N MET A 1 -12.83 11.59 -0.32
CA MET A 1 -12.45 10.15 -0.37
C MET A 1 -11.72 9.82 0.94
N ASN A 2 -12.04 8.73 1.65
CA ASN A 2 -11.37 8.39 2.91
C ASN A 2 -10.05 7.66 2.57
N THR A 3 -8.92 8.37 2.64
CA THR A 3 -7.58 7.89 2.23
C THR A 3 -6.71 7.45 3.42
N ASN A 4 -7.33 7.32 4.61
CA ASN A 4 -6.67 7.01 5.88
C ASN A 4 -6.24 5.53 5.98
N ILE A 5 -5.33 5.11 5.11
CA ILE A 5 -4.51 3.93 5.33
C ILE A 5 -3.09 4.38 5.69
N SER A 6 -2.46 3.66 6.59
CA SER A 6 -1.07 3.87 7.00
C SER A 6 -0.40 2.51 7.09
N VAL A 7 0.59 2.27 6.23
CA VAL A 7 1.26 0.95 6.12
C VAL A 7 2.73 1.04 6.45
N SER A 8 3.30 -0.02 7.04
CA SER A 8 4.72 -0.10 7.35
C SER A 8 5.59 -0.14 6.08
N THR A 9 6.91 0.08 6.24
CA THR A 9 7.86 0.00 5.11
C THR A 9 7.85 -1.36 4.42
N SER A 10 7.73 -2.47 5.16
CA SER A 10 7.69 -3.81 4.54
C SER A 10 6.44 -4.00 3.68
N LEU A 11 5.29 -3.56 4.18
CA LEU A 11 4.03 -3.66 3.46
C LEU A 11 4.00 -2.70 2.25
N ALA A 12 4.56 -1.49 2.39
CA ALA A 12 4.72 -0.56 1.28
C ALA A 12 5.59 -1.14 0.15
N ALA A 13 6.68 -1.84 0.49
CA ALA A 13 7.52 -2.52 -0.50
C ALA A 13 6.75 -3.60 -1.28
N GLU A 14 5.97 -4.43 -0.57
CA GLU A 14 5.11 -5.45 -1.19
C GLU A 14 4.05 -4.81 -2.10
N ILE A 15 3.38 -3.75 -1.65
CA ILE A 15 2.37 -3.02 -2.43
C ILE A 15 3.01 -2.37 -3.68
N ALA A 16 4.19 -1.76 -3.55
CA ALA A 16 4.92 -1.20 -4.68
C ALA A 16 5.41 -2.29 -5.67
N GLY A 17 5.50 -3.55 -5.23
CA GLY A 17 5.93 -4.69 -6.04
C GLY A 17 7.46 -4.81 -6.13
N ILE A 18 8.16 -4.50 -5.05
CA ILE A 18 9.62 -4.51 -4.96
C ILE A 18 10.09 -5.15 -3.65
N GLY A 19 11.27 -5.77 -3.68
CA GLY A 19 11.88 -6.32 -2.48
C GLY A 19 12.20 -5.23 -1.45
N TYR A 20 12.12 -5.58 -0.16
CA TYR A 20 12.34 -4.66 0.96
C TYR A 20 13.65 -3.85 0.87
N GLU A 21 14.77 -4.49 0.52
CA GLU A 21 16.06 -3.81 0.36
C GLU A 21 16.11 -2.90 -0.88
N GLY A 22 15.44 -3.29 -1.96
CA GLY A 22 15.26 -2.45 -3.14
C GLY A 22 14.47 -1.19 -2.81
N PHE A 23 13.39 -1.34 -2.05
CA PHE A 23 12.59 -0.21 -1.57
C PHE A 23 13.38 0.70 -0.62
N ARG A 24 14.13 0.13 0.34
CA ARG A 24 15.04 0.93 1.19
C ARG A 24 16.05 1.71 0.35
N THR A 25 16.55 1.13 -0.72
CA THR A 25 17.46 1.84 -1.63
C THR A 25 16.77 3.00 -2.33
N TRP A 26 15.53 2.83 -2.77
CA TRP A 26 14.72 3.93 -3.33
C TRP A 26 14.54 5.08 -2.33
N LEU A 27 14.18 4.75 -1.09
CA LEU A 27 14.01 5.74 -0.03
C LEU A 27 15.32 6.46 0.30
N LYS A 28 16.45 5.73 0.38
CA LYS A 28 17.80 6.32 0.56
C LYS A 28 18.21 7.25 -0.57
N ARG A 29 17.79 6.95 -1.80
CA ARG A 29 18.03 7.78 -3.00
C ARG A 29 17.09 8.98 -3.10
N GLY A 30 16.21 9.17 -2.12
CA GLY A 30 15.34 10.34 -2.02
C GLY A 30 14.05 10.24 -2.83
N LEU A 31 13.57 9.03 -3.11
CA LEU A 31 12.25 8.84 -3.71
C LEU A 31 11.18 9.53 -2.86
N LEU A 32 10.34 10.34 -3.51
CA LEU A 32 9.31 11.20 -2.92
C LEU A 32 9.82 12.31 -2.00
N LYS A 33 11.12 12.63 -2.04
CA LYS A 33 11.77 13.72 -1.26
C LYS A 33 11.09 13.94 0.10
N ALA A 34 11.27 12.95 0.98
CA ALA A 34 10.90 13.04 2.39
C ALA A 34 9.39 12.86 2.69
N THR A 35 8.75 11.86 2.07
CA THR A 35 7.43 11.36 2.49
C THR A 35 7.52 10.40 3.68
N GLY A 36 6.59 10.58 4.63
CA GLY A 36 6.39 9.78 5.83
C GLY A 36 5.71 10.64 6.90
N ILE A 37 4.64 10.15 7.52
CA ILE A 37 3.98 10.89 8.62
C ILE A 37 4.97 10.92 9.81
N LEU A 38 5.41 12.13 10.21
CA LEU A 38 5.98 12.35 11.54
C LEU A 38 4.89 12.04 12.58
N PRO A 39 5.04 11.05 13.47
CA PRO A 39 4.12 10.94 14.60
C PRO A 39 4.26 12.22 15.43
N GLY A 40 3.16 12.95 15.60
CA GLY A 40 3.16 14.20 16.37
C GLY A 40 3.54 13.94 17.83
N PHE A 41 4.44 14.76 18.38
CA PHE A 41 4.25 15.82 19.39
C PHE A 41 5.55 16.67 19.34
N TYR A 42 5.58 18.00 19.48
CA TYR A 42 5.81 18.75 20.73
C TYR A 42 5.78 20.28 20.46
N ALA A 43 5.51 21.05 21.52
CA ALA A 43 6.08 22.37 21.84
C ALA A 43 5.93 22.51 23.38
N PRO A 44 6.70 23.34 24.12
CA PRO A 44 6.74 24.77 23.83
C PRO A 44 8.15 25.37 23.62
N ASP A 45 9.23 24.76 24.11
CA ASP A 45 10.51 25.49 24.28
C ASP A 45 11.80 24.73 23.90
N ALA A 46 11.73 23.57 23.22
CA ALA A 46 12.87 22.66 23.18
C ALA A 46 13.99 23.07 22.20
N PRO A 47 15.23 23.33 22.69
CA PRO A 47 16.42 23.50 21.87
C PRO A 47 17.17 22.15 21.72
N ALA A 48 17.95 22.02 20.64
CA ALA A 48 18.62 20.79 20.13
C ALA A 48 17.73 19.85 19.27
N GLU A 49 16.47 20.18 19.02
CA GLU A 49 15.52 19.36 18.23
C GLU A 49 15.76 19.38 16.70
N ILE A 50 16.57 20.30 16.16
CA ILE A 50 16.74 20.46 14.71
C ILE A 50 17.87 19.56 14.14
N ALA A 51 18.83 19.14 14.97
CA ALA A 51 20.04 18.44 14.51
C ALA A 51 19.84 16.93 14.30
N ASP A 52 19.05 16.28 15.15
CA ASP A 52 18.75 14.84 15.04
C ASP A 52 17.51 14.53 14.20
N ALA A 53 16.80 15.57 13.76
CA ALA A 53 15.69 15.50 12.84
C ALA A 53 16.09 15.08 11.40
N LYS A 54 17.34 14.70 11.07
CA LYS A 54 17.71 14.26 9.70
C LYS A 54 17.71 12.74 9.47
N ARG A 55 17.44 11.93 10.50
CA ARG A 55 17.24 10.47 10.35
C ARG A 55 15.75 10.14 10.46
N TRP A 56 14.96 10.61 9.49
CA TRP A 56 13.51 10.37 9.44
C TRP A 56 13.22 8.87 9.42
N ARG A 57 12.41 8.41 10.38
CA ARG A 57 11.91 7.04 10.42
C ARG A 57 10.89 6.89 9.30
N TRP A 58 11.17 6.02 8.32
CA TRP A 58 10.18 5.46 7.39
C TRP A 58 9.21 4.55 8.17
N ALA A 59 8.42 5.15 9.06
CA ALA A 59 7.58 4.41 9.97
C ALA A 59 6.32 3.91 9.24
N ALA A 60 5.68 4.81 8.49
CA ALA A 60 4.50 4.47 7.72
C ALA A 60 4.27 5.36 6.49
N PHE A 61 3.48 4.84 5.55
CA PHE A 61 3.16 5.44 4.26
C PHE A 61 1.65 5.47 4.02
N GLY A 62 1.16 6.57 3.46
CA GLY A 62 -0.25 6.76 3.13
C GLY A 62 -0.62 6.31 1.72
N TYR A 63 -1.91 6.34 1.39
CA TYR A 63 -2.43 5.91 0.08
C TYR A 63 -1.75 6.61 -1.12
N ALA A 64 -1.57 7.92 -1.04
CA ALA A 64 -0.94 8.70 -2.11
C ALA A 64 0.54 8.31 -2.30
N ASP A 65 1.27 8.07 -1.21
CA ASP A 65 2.65 7.59 -1.27
C ASP A 65 2.74 6.24 -1.99
N LEU A 66 1.82 5.32 -1.67
CA LEU A 66 1.74 4.00 -2.30
C LEU A 66 1.46 4.10 -3.80
N CYS A 67 0.60 5.03 -4.21
CA CYS A 67 0.36 5.32 -5.62
C CYS A 67 1.62 5.82 -6.32
N SER A 68 2.35 6.76 -5.71
CA SER A 68 3.59 7.28 -6.28
C SER A 68 4.69 6.20 -6.34
N PHE A 69 4.81 5.32 -5.34
CA PHE A 69 5.76 4.20 -5.39
C PHE A 69 5.41 3.19 -6.48
N ARG A 70 4.12 2.88 -6.62
CA ARG A 70 3.66 1.96 -7.66
C ARG A 70 3.89 2.54 -9.05
N LEU A 71 3.62 3.84 -9.22
CA LEU A 71 3.94 4.54 -10.45
C LEU A 71 5.44 4.52 -10.75
N ALA A 72 6.29 4.76 -9.74
CA ALA A 72 7.74 4.68 -9.91
C ALA A 72 8.17 3.31 -10.42
N LYS A 73 7.59 2.22 -9.88
CA LYS A 73 7.83 0.86 -10.37
C LYS A 73 7.43 0.71 -11.84
N ASN A 74 6.22 1.11 -12.21
CA ASN A 74 5.74 0.98 -13.58
C ASN A 74 6.61 1.76 -14.58
N LEU A 75 7.05 2.97 -14.21
CA LEU A 75 7.92 3.79 -15.05
C LEU A 75 9.33 3.20 -15.20
N LEU A 76 9.92 2.68 -14.11
CA LEU A 76 11.22 2.02 -14.15
C LEU A 76 11.16 0.72 -14.96
N ASP A 77 10.08 -0.07 -14.83
CA ASP A 77 9.86 -1.29 -15.62
C ASP A 77 9.67 -0.99 -17.11
N ALA A 78 9.09 0.17 -17.44
CA ALA A 78 9.00 0.68 -18.80
C ALA A 78 10.35 1.18 -19.36
N GLY A 79 11.44 1.09 -18.58
CA GLY A 79 12.79 1.41 -19.00
C GLY A 79 13.19 2.88 -18.80
N LEU A 80 12.37 3.70 -18.13
CA LEU A 80 12.77 5.07 -17.84
C LEU A 80 13.88 5.10 -16.77
N PRO A 81 14.89 5.97 -16.92
CA PRO A 81 15.96 6.06 -15.95
C PRO A 81 15.48 6.72 -14.65
N TRP A 82 16.15 6.40 -13.54
CA TRP A 82 15.83 6.95 -12.22
C TRP A 82 15.76 8.48 -12.19
N ASP A 83 16.67 9.15 -12.90
CA ASP A 83 16.76 10.61 -12.92
C ASP A 83 15.60 11.27 -13.66
N THR A 84 14.88 10.50 -14.49
CA THR A 84 13.60 10.90 -15.08
C THR A 84 12.44 10.57 -14.16
N VAL A 85 12.41 9.35 -13.59
CA VAL A 85 11.28 8.88 -12.78
C VAL A 85 11.14 9.65 -11.47
N ASN A 86 12.25 9.86 -10.76
CA ASN A 86 12.23 10.42 -9.41
C ASN A 86 11.61 11.82 -9.34
N PRO A 87 11.98 12.79 -10.20
CA PRO A 87 11.32 14.10 -10.23
C PRO A 87 9.82 14.03 -10.48
N ILE A 88 9.36 13.12 -11.35
CA ILE A 88 7.94 12.96 -11.70
C ILE A 88 7.16 12.49 -10.46
N VAL A 89 7.54 11.34 -9.91
CA VAL A 89 6.78 10.70 -8.82
C VAL A 89 6.88 11.45 -7.50
N SER A 90 7.95 12.25 -7.32
CA SER A 90 8.13 13.13 -6.16
C SER A 90 7.45 14.48 -6.31
N ASP A 91 6.80 14.76 -7.44
CA ASP A 91 6.10 16.02 -7.64
C ASP A 91 4.84 16.10 -6.76
N TYR A 92 4.69 17.25 -6.10
CA TYR A 92 3.58 17.46 -5.18
C TYR A 92 2.22 17.49 -5.87
N THR A 93 2.14 18.00 -7.09
CA THR A 93 0.89 18.06 -7.88
C THR A 93 0.44 16.65 -8.24
N LEU A 94 1.38 15.80 -8.64
CA LEU A 94 1.10 14.38 -8.91
C LEU A 94 0.68 13.65 -7.64
N TRP A 95 1.38 13.85 -6.53
CA TRP A 95 1.02 13.26 -5.25
C TRP A 95 -0.38 13.69 -4.78
N GLN A 96 -0.71 14.98 -4.88
CA GLN A 96 -2.05 15.49 -4.57
C GLN A 96 -3.11 14.91 -5.51
N SER A 97 -2.75 14.67 -6.78
CA SER A 97 -3.69 14.11 -7.75
C SER A 97 -4.24 12.75 -7.32
N HIS A 98 -3.45 11.94 -6.60
CA HIS A 98 -3.87 10.62 -6.08
C HIS A 98 -4.97 10.71 -5.01
N GLN A 99 -5.16 11.86 -4.38
CA GLN A 99 -6.19 12.08 -3.37
C GLN A 99 -7.48 12.67 -3.95
N ALA A 100 -7.45 13.14 -5.20
CA ALA A 100 -8.60 13.72 -5.86
C ALA A 100 -9.64 12.64 -6.20
N ASP A 101 -10.91 13.01 -6.08
CA ASP A 101 -12.01 12.15 -6.53
C ASP A 101 -11.95 12.02 -8.06
N ASP A 102 -11.98 10.80 -8.58
CA ASP A 102 -11.48 10.47 -9.92
C ASP A 102 -12.59 10.38 -10.98
N SER A 103 -13.64 11.19 -10.84
CA SER A 103 -14.76 11.21 -11.80
C SER A 103 -14.33 11.56 -13.23
N ASP A 104 -13.22 12.29 -13.37
CA ASP A 104 -12.85 12.95 -14.63
C ASP A 104 -11.76 12.23 -15.43
N GLY A 105 -11.29 11.05 -15.00
CA GLY A 105 -10.31 10.24 -15.71
C GLY A 105 -9.02 11.00 -16.01
N ARG A 106 -8.11 11.07 -15.03
CA ARG A 106 -6.84 11.79 -15.16
C ARG A 106 -5.74 10.88 -15.72
N HIS A 107 -4.93 11.44 -16.60
CA HIS A 107 -3.84 10.75 -17.25
C HIS A 107 -2.52 11.47 -16.97
N LEU A 108 -1.50 10.71 -16.64
CA LEU A 108 -0.11 11.19 -16.69
C LEU A 108 0.41 10.95 -18.10
N VAL A 109 0.90 12.02 -18.73
CA VAL A 109 1.57 11.98 -20.03
C VAL A 109 3.02 12.34 -19.82
N ILE A 110 3.92 11.50 -20.33
CA ILE A 110 5.37 11.76 -20.35
C ILE A 110 5.79 11.82 -21.82
N HIS A 111 6.32 12.97 -22.25
CA HIS A 111 6.71 13.20 -23.64
C HIS A 111 8.07 12.56 -23.97
N ALA A 112 8.34 12.39 -25.27
CA ALA A 112 9.63 11.90 -25.78
C ALA A 112 10.82 12.66 -25.16
N GLY A 113 11.79 11.92 -24.64
CA GLY A 113 12.94 12.46 -23.89
C GLY A 113 12.76 12.48 -22.37
N GLY A 114 11.54 12.26 -21.86
CA GLY A 114 11.28 12.05 -20.43
C GLY A 114 11.43 13.29 -19.53
N THR A 115 11.80 14.43 -20.09
CA THR A 115 12.02 15.68 -19.34
C THR A 115 10.76 16.52 -19.18
N GLU A 116 9.78 16.33 -20.07
CA GLU A 116 8.50 17.02 -20.04
C GLU A 116 7.38 16.03 -19.74
N TRP A 117 6.53 16.38 -18.78
CA TRP A 117 5.38 15.58 -18.39
C TRP A 117 4.27 16.48 -17.85
N GLY A 118 3.04 15.97 -17.85
CA GLY A 118 1.88 16.68 -17.33
C GLY A 118 0.74 15.74 -16.96
N ILE A 119 -0.19 16.25 -16.14
CA ILE A 119 -1.42 15.55 -15.76
C ILE A 119 -2.58 16.21 -16.49
N TYR A 120 -3.32 15.42 -17.24
CA TYR A 120 -4.41 15.90 -18.08
C TYR A 120 -5.70 15.18 -17.72
N THR A 121 -6.82 15.90 -17.75
CA THR A 121 -8.13 15.26 -17.77
C THR A 121 -8.35 14.62 -19.13
N THR A 122 -9.24 13.62 -19.22
CA THR A 122 -9.55 12.96 -20.49
C THR A 122 -9.93 13.97 -21.58
N LYS A 123 -10.74 14.98 -21.24
CA LYS A 123 -11.14 16.05 -22.16
C LYS A 123 -9.95 16.90 -22.62
N SER A 124 -9.13 17.39 -21.68
CA SER A 124 -7.96 18.20 -22.02
C SER A 124 -6.92 17.42 -22.82
N LEU A 125 -6.80 16.12 -22.58
CA LEU A 125 -5.90 15.24 -23.32
C LEU A 125 -6.35 15.12 -24.78
N ILE A 126 -7.65 14.93 -25.04
CA ILE A 126 -8.20 14.90 -26.40
C ILE A 126 -7.91 16.23 -27.13
N ASP A 127 -8.21 17.36 -26.48
CA ASP A 127 -7.98 18.70 -27.04
C ASP A 127 -6.49 18.96 -27.35
N GLN A 128 -5.57 18.45 -26.52
CA GLN A 128 -4.13 18.56 -26.75
C GLN A 128 -3.61 17.57 -27.78
N LEU A 129 -4.09 16.33 -27.79
CA LEU A 129 -3.70 15.34 -28.79
C LEU A 129 -4.07 15.87 -30.18
N ASP A 130 -5.24 16.49 -30.35
CA ASP A 130 -5.64 17.08 -31.63
C ASP A 130 -4.73 18.22 -32.11
N SER A 131 -4.03 18.91 -31.20
CA SER A 131 -3.14 20.04 -31.53
C SER A 131 -1.64 19.67 -31.60
N GLU A 132 -1.18 18.67 -30.84
CA GLU A 132 0.25 18.33 -30.70
C GLU A 132 0.68 16.99 -31.36
N THR A 133 -0.23 16.06 -31.66
CA THR A 133 0.12 14.71 -32.17
C THR A 133 0.82 14.69 -33.53
N ARG A 134 0.84 15.80 -34.28
CA ARG A 134 1.59 15.86 -35.55
C ARG A 134 3.11 16.06 -35.39
N LYS A 135 3.64 16.25 -34.17
CA LYS A 135 5.05 16.67 -33.97
C LYS A 135 5.91 15.84 -33.01
N ARG A 136 5.37 14.90 -32.25
CA ARG A 136 6.15 14.11 -31.25
C ARG A 136 5.92 12.61 -31.46
N ASP A 137 7.00 11.85 -31.66
CA ASP A 137 6.97 10.47 -32.17
C ASP A 137 6.43 9.42 -31.17
N TRP A 138 6.43 9.68 -29.85
CA TRP A 138 5.83 8.80 -28.84
C TRP A 138 5.66 9.50 -27.47
N ALA A 139 4.68 9.03 -26.67
CA ALA A 139 4.45 9.44 -25.29
C ALA A 139 4.03 8.24 -24.44
N ILE A 140 4.42 8.22 -23.16
CA ILE A 140 3.90 7.25 -22.20
C ILE A 140 2.63 7.84 -21.59
N LEU A 141 1.52 7.12 -21.75
CA LEU A 141 0.22 7.48 -21.21
C LEU A 141 -0.13 6.52 -20.07
N ILE A 142 -0.41 7.05 -18.89
CA ILE A 142 -0.82 6.25 -17.72
C ILE A 142 -2.17 6.77 -17.23
N ASP A 143 -3.20 5.93 -17.28
CA ASP A 143 -4.47 6.20 -16.59
C ASP A 143 -4.23 6.08 -15.07
N LEU A 144 -4.38 7.22 -14.37
CA LEU A 144 -4.17 7.27 -12.93
C LEU A 144 -5.26 6.55 -12.15
N ARG A 145 -6.43 6.31 -12.75
CA ARG A 145 -7.52 5.53 -12.16
C ARG A 145 -7.18 4.05 -12.12
N ASP A 146 -6.64 3.51 -13.22
CA ASP A 146 -6.19 2.12 -13.27
C ASP A 146 -5.02 1.88 -12.30
N LEU A 147 -4.09 2.84 -12.21
CA LEU A 147 -3.03 2.81 -11.20
C LEU A 147 -3.60 2.78 -9.77
N ARG A 148 -4.55 3.67 -9.45
CA ARG A 148 -5.19 3.75 -8.14
C ARG A 148 -5.94 2.48 -7.80
N LYS A 149 -6.66 1.91 -8.76
CA LYS A 149 -7.35 0.62 -8.64
C LYS A 149 -6.36 -0.50 -8.33
N ASP A 150 -5.28 -0.62 -9.09
CA ASP A 150 -4.22 -1.62 -8.84
C ASP A 150 -3.66 -1.47 -7.41
N VAL A 151 -3.38 -0.25 -6.96
CA VAL A 151 -2.89 0.02 -5.59
C VAL A 151 -3.91 -0.42 -4.53
N VAL A 152 -5.20 -0.13 -4.71
CA VAL A 152 -6.25 -0.57 -3.79
C VAL A 152 -6.31 -2.10 -3.68
N LEU A 153 -6.29 -2.81 -4.82
CA LEU A 153 -6.30 -4.27 -4.82
C LEU A 153 -5.08 -4.85 -4.11
N ARG A 154 -3.90 -4.24 -4.34
CA ARG A 154 -2.65 -4.62 -3.67
C ARG A 154 -2.68 -4.35 -2.17
N CYS A 155 -3.26 -3.23 -1.72
CA CYS A 155 -3.41 -2.95 -0.30
C CYS A 155 -4.24 -4.03 0.39
N ARG A 156 -5.38 -4.41 -0.20
CA ARG A 156 -6.26 -5.46 0.33
C ARG A 156 -5.56 -6.80 0.42
N ALA A 157 -4.92 -7.22 -0.67
CA ALA A 157 -4.18 -8.48 -0.72
C ALA A 157 -3.03 -8.51 0.30
N ALA A 158 -2.21 -7.46 0.33
CA ALA A 158 -1.04 -7.41 1.20
C ALA A 158 -1.45 -7.36 2.69
N SER A 159 -2.49 -6.59 3.05
CA SER A 159 -3.01 -6.56 4.42
C SER A 159 -3.56 -7.92 4.88
N LEU A 160 -4.32 -8.62 4.04
CA LEU A 160 -4.82 -9.97 4.35
C LEU A 160 -3.67 -10.97 4.54
N LYS A 161 -2.71 -10.96 3.61
CA LYS A 161 -1.54 -11.85 3.65
C LYS A 161 -0.66 -11.63 4.86
N ALA A 162 -0.53 -10.38 5.32
CA ALA A 162 0.16 -10.05 6.56
C ALA A 162 -0.51 -10.73 7.77
N VAL A 163 -1.85 -10.71 7.86
CA VAL A 163 -2.59 -11.43 8.91
C VAL A 163 -2.40 -12.94 8.81
N ALA A 164 -2.53 -13.51 7.60
CA ALA A 164 -2.32 -14.95 7.41
C ALA A 164 -0.92 -15.40 7.87
N THR A 165 0.11 -14.63 7.50
CA THR A 165 1.50 -14.92 7.87
C THR A 165 1.71 -14.87 9.39
N ASP A 166 1.19 -13.83 10.05
CA ASP A 166 1.26 -13.69 11.50
C ASP A 166 0.55 -14.85 12.22
N LEU A 167 -0.64 -15.23 11.74
CA LEU A 167 -1.41 -16.34 12.30
C LEU A 167 -0.66 -17.67 12.23
N VAL A 168 0.02 -17.96 11.12
CA VAL A 168 0.86 -19.16 10.99
C VAL A 168 2.04 -19.11 11.96
N GLN A 169 2.72 -17.97 12.07
CA GLN A 169 3.88 -17.82 12.97
C GLN A 169 3.49 -17.96 14.45
N THR A 170 2.29 -17.51 14.79
CA THR A 170 1.80 -17.45 16.17
C THR A 170 0.68 -18.45 16.46
N SER A 171 0.53 -19.49 15.62
CA SER A 171 -0.58 -20.47 15.69
C SER A 171 -0.63 -21.26 17.01
N HIS A 172 0.50 -21.35 17.69
CA HIS A 172 0.66 -21.99 18.99
C HIS A 172 0.28 -21.08 20.19
N ILE A 173 -0.02 -19.81 19.94
CA ILE A 173 -0.36 -18.81 20.96
C ILE A 173 -1.86 -18.51 20.88
N PHE A 174 -2.61 -18.95 21.89
CA PHE A 174 -4.04 -18.71 22.02
C PHE A 174 -4.47 -18.71 23.49
N ALA A 175 -5.54 -17.96 23.78
CA ALA A 175 -6.12 -17.87 25.10
C ALA A 175 -6.69 -19.21 25.54
N ARG A 176 -6.51 -19.52 26.83
CA ARG A 176 -7.05 -20.72 27.48
C ARG A 176 -8.19 -20.31 28.40
N SER A 177 -9.23 -21.13 28.46
CA SER A 177 -10.28 -20.96 29.46
C SER A 177 -9.86 -21.72 30.73
N GLY A 178 -9.65 -20.98 31.83
CA GLY A 178 -9.34 -21.56 33.14
C GLY A 178 -7.84 -21.81 33.41
N ALA A 179 -7.55 -22.33 34.59
CA ALA A 179 -6.18 -22.49 35.12
C ALA A 179 -5.46 -23.77 34.63
N ASN A 180 -6.16 -24.67 33.94
CA ASN A 180 -5.62 -25.96 33.53
C ASN A 180 -4.90 -25.88 32.19
N LEU A 181 -3.77 -26.59 32.07
CA LEU A 181 -3.11 -26.81 30.80
C LEU A 181 -4.02 -27.67 29.90
N LEU A 182 -4.16 -27.27 28.64
CA LEU A 182 -4.87 -28.08 27.65
C LEU A 182 -4.07 -29.36 27.35
N PRO A 183 -4.75 -30.49 27.09
CA PRO A 183 -4.09 -31.71 26.63
C PRO A 183 -3.26 -31.44 25.37
N PRO A 184 -2.08 -32.07 25.19
CA PRO A 184 -1.25 -31.88 23.99
C PRO A 184 -1.98 -32.12 22.67
N GLN A 185 -2.91 -33.08 22.65
CA GLN A 185 -3.75 -33.36 21.49
C GLN A 185 -4.64 -32.17 21.11
N GLU A 186 -5.35 -31.58 22.08
CA GLU A 186 -6.22 -30.42 21.83
C GLU A 186 -5.41 -29.19 21.41
N VAL A 187 -4.19 -29.01 21.96
CA VAL A 187 -3.27 -27.96 21.50
C VAL A 187 -2.91 -28.15 20.02
N GLY A 188 -2.63 -29.39 19.61
CA GLY A 188 -2.33 -29.73 18.22
C GLY A 188 -3.52 -29.47 17.28
N GLU A 189 -4.72 -29.89 17.68
CA GLU A 189 -5.96 -29.69 16.93
C GLU A 189 -6.28 -28.20 16.76
N ARG A 190 -6.16 -27.40 17.82
CA ARG A 190 -6.38 -25.94 17.75
C ARG A 190 -5.34 -25.25 16.87
N LYS A 191 -4.07 -25.60 17.03
CA LYS A 191 -2.99 -25.07 16.19
C LYS A 191 -3.30 -25.33 14.70
N HIS A 192 -3.67 -26.57 14.38
CA HIS A 192 -4.00 -26.96 13.01
C HIS A 192 -5.21 -26.18 12.47
N ALA A 193 -6.26 -26.01 13.27
CA ALA A 193 -7.43 -25.22 12.88
C ALA A 193 -7.08 -23.74 12.63
N ILE A 194 -6.21 -23.13 13.45
CA ILE A 194 -5.73 -21.77 13.23
C ILE A 194 -4.94 -21.66 11.91
N GLU A 195 -4.09 -22.65 11.62
CA GLU A 195 -3.32 -22.69 10.36
C GLU A 195 -4.23 -22.88 9.13
N GLN A 196 -5.30 -23.66 9.25
CA GLN A 196 -6.31 -23.78 8.18
C GLN A 196 -7.01 -22.46 7.91
N LEU A 197 -7.46 -21.75 8.95
CA LEU A 197 -8.08 -20.44 8.82
C LEU A 197 -7.11 -19.39 8.26
N ALA A 198 -5.82 -19.47 8.60
CA ALA A 198 -4.80 -18.64 7.98
C ALA A 198 -4.68 -18.91 6.47
N GLY A 199 -4.77 -20.19 6.05
CA GLY A 199 -4.85 -20.59 4.65
C GLY A 199 -6.08 -20.01 3.94
N GLU A 200 -7.25 -19.99 4.58
CA GLU A 200 -8.45 -19.35 4.03
C GLU A 200 -8.26 -17.83 3.83
N ILE A 201 -7.57 -17.15 4.76
CA ILE A 201 -7.23 -15.73 4.61
C ILE A 201 -6.27 -15.51 3.44
N ASP A 202 -5.30 -16.41 3.21
CA ASP A 202 -4.38 -16.33 2.08
C ASP A 202 -5.10 -16.52 0.73
N VAL A 203 -6.10 -17.41 0.68
CA VAL A 203 -7.01 -17.53 -0.48
C VAL A 203 -7.78 -16.23 -0.70
N LEU A 204 -8.33 -15.61 0.36
CA LEU A 204 -8.99 -14.30 0.27
C LEU A 204 -8.04 -13.22 -0.21
N ALA A 205 -6.76 -13.23 0.19
CA ALA A 205 -5.75 -12.30 -0.29
C ALA A 205 -5.55 -12.43 -1.81
N THR A 206 -5.52 -13.66 -2.30
CA THR A 206 -5.43 -13.95 -3.74
C THR A 206 -6.66 -13.48 -4.50
N GLU A 207 -7.88 -13.74 -3.97
CA GLU A 207 -9.12 -13.20 -4.54
C GLU A 207 -9.10 -11.66 -4.58
N ALA A 208 -8.65 -11.02 -3.50
CA ALA A 208 -8.59 -9.57 -3.37
C ALA A 208 -7.64 -8.92 -4.40
N ALA A 209 -6.51 -9.56 -4.68
CA ALA A 209 -5.57 -9.10 -5.72
C ALA A 209 -6.21 -9.07 -7.12
N GLN A 210 -7.23 -9.90 -7.36
CA GLN A 210 -7.94 -10.02 -8.64
C GLN A 210 -9.22 -9.17 -8.71
N GLY A 211 -9.47 -8.32 -7.70
CA GLY A 211 -10.71 -7.54 -7.61
C GLY A 211 -11.89 -8.27 -6.95
N GLY A 212 -11.67 -9.50 -6.49
CA GLY A 212 -12.60 -10.25 -5.65
C GLY A 212 -12.37 -10.00 -4.16
N GLY A 213 -12.74 -10.99 -3.33
CA GLY A 213 -12.62 -10.92 -1.88
C GLY A 213 -13.61 -9.95 -1.23
N SER A 214 -13.94 -10.19 0.04
CA SER A 214 -14.76 -9.24 0.80
C SER A 214 -14.36 -9.19 2.26
N TYR A 215 -14.48 -8.01 2.85
CA TYR A 215 -14.26 -7.83 4.28
C TYR A 215 -15.20 -8.70 5.12
N ALA A 216 -16.45 -8.91 4.68
CA ALA A 216 -17.41 -9.77 5.36
C ALA A 216 -16.95 -11.23 5.48
N LYS A 217 -16.32 -11.80 4.43
CA LYS A 217 -15.71 -13.14 4.51
C LYS A 217 -14.57 -13.16 5.53
N PHE A 218 -13.73 -12.13 5.56
CA PHE A 218 -12.66 -12.01 6.55
C PHE A 218 -13.19 -11.90 7.99
N GLU A 219 -14.28 -11.15 8.23
CA GLU A 219 -14.92 -11.07 9.55
C GLU A 219 -15.51 -12.41 10.02
N VAL A 220 -16.00 -13.26 9.12
CA VAL A 220 -16.42 -14.63 9.46
C VAL A 220 -15.24 -15.42 9.99
N ILE A 221 -14.10 -15.37 9.30
CA ILE A 221 -12.87 -16.06 9.72
C ILE A 221 -12.37 -15.52 11.08
N LEU A 222 -12.39 -14.20 11.29
CA LEU A 222 -12.02 -13.60 12.58
C LEU A 222 -12.88 -14.11 13.74
N ARG A 223 -14.19 -14.28 13.52
CA ARG A 223 -15.07 -14.85 14.55
C ARG A 223 -14.70 -16.31 14.89
N HIS A 224 -14.31 -17.10 13.89
CA HIS A 224 -13.82 -18.46 14.13
C HIS A 224 -12.49 -18.47 14.88
N LEU A 225 -11.55 -17.58 14.55
CA LEU A 225 -10.29 -17.42 15.29
C LEU A 225 -10.55 -17.06 16.75
N HIS A 226 -11.46 -16.12 17.01
CA HIS A 226 -11.85 -15.76 18.38
C HIS A 226 -12.46 -16.94 19.14
N ALA A 227 -13.28 -17.76 18.49
CA ALA A 227 -13.84 -18.97 19.10
C ALA A 227 -12.76 -20.00 19.49
N LEU A 228 -11.64 -20.03 18.76
CA LEU A 228 -10.47 -20.85 19.09
C LEU A 228 -9.57 -20.24 20.19
N GLY A 229 -9.89 -19.03 20.66
CA GLY A 229 -9.08 -18.26 21.60
C GLY A 229 -7.93 -17.49 20.95
N LYS A 230 -7.90 -17.41 19.62
CA LYS A 230 -6.88 -16.68 18.87
C LYS A 230 -7.37 -15.27 18.58
N PHE A 231 -6.75 -14.29 19.23
CA PHE A 231 -7.01 -12.87 18.98
C PHE A 231 -5.86 -12.30 18.16
N THR A 232 -6.15 -11.86 16.95
CA THR A 232 -5.20 -11.13 16.10
C THR A 232 -5.00 -9.72 16.63
N GLU A 233 -3.81 -9.16 16.46
CA GLU A 233 -3.52 -7.81 16.94
C GLU A 233 -4.42 -6.76 16.27
N GLY A 234 -4.91 -5.81 17.06
CA GLY A 234 -5.80 -4.73 16.62
C GLY A 234 -5.28 -3.93 15.41
N PRO A 235 -3.97 -3.60 15.31
CA PRO A 235 -3.42 -2.91 14.14
C PRO A 235 -3.56 -3.68 12.83
N ALA A 236 -3.38 -5.00 12.84
CA ALA A 236 -3.43 -5.83 11.64
C ALA A 236 -4.87 -5.95 11.09
N VAL A 237 -5.84 -6.17 11.99
CA VAL A 237 -7.27 -6.17 11.63
C VAL A 237 -7.72 -4.80 11.13
N SER A 238 -7.25 -3.73 11.78
CA SER A 238 -7.56 -2.35 11.39
C SER A 238 -6.99 -2.03 10.00
N ALA A 239 -5.80 -2.53 9.67
CA ALA A 239 -5.21 -2.36 8.34
C ALA A 239 -6.05 -3.04 7.25
N VAL A 240 -6.54 -4.27 7.51
CA VAL A 240 -7.47 -4.94 6.59
C VAL A 240 -8.74 -4.11 6.41
N ALA A 241 -9.39 -3.68 7.49
CA ALA A 241 -10.59 -2.85 7.42
C ALA A 241 -10.36 -1.54 6.62
N ALA A 242 -9.26 -0.85 6.91
CA ALA A 242 -8.88 0.38 6.20
C ALA A 242 -8.66 0.13 4.70
N SER A 243 -8.02 -0.98 4.32
CA SER A 243 -7.79 -1.33 2.92
C SER A 243 -9.09 -1.62 2.14
N PHE A 244 -10.10 -2.19 2.80
CA PHE A 244 -11.43 -2.43 2.20
C PHE A 244 -12.32 -1.18 2.20
N ALA A 245 -12.03 -0.18 3.04
CA ALA A 245 -12.69 1.12 3.00
C ALA A 245 -12.20 2.01 1.83
N LEU A 246 -11.04 1.70 1.24
CA LEU A 246 -10.57 2.35 0.01
C LEU A 246 -11.51 2.01 -1.15
N ARG A 247 -11.94 3.03 -1.88
CA ARG A 247 -12.79 2.88 -3.06
C ARG A 247 -11.94 2.61 -4.30
N VAL A 248 -12.46 1.74 -5.16
CA VAL A 248 -11.99 1.51 -6.53
C VAL A 248 -12.75 2.42 -7.47
#